data_AF-A0A9X8DW93-F1
#
_entry.id   AF-A0A9X8DW93-F1
#
_cell.length_a   1.000
_cell.length_b   1.000
_cell.length_c   1.000
_cell.angle_alpha   90.00
_cell.angle_beta   90.00
_cell.angle_gamma   90.00
#
_symmetry.space_group_name_H-M   'P 1'
#
loop_
_entity.id
_entity.type
_entity.pdbx_description
1 polymer ?
#
loop_
_entity_poly.entity_id
_entity_poly.type
_entity_poly.pdbx_seq_one_letter_code
_entity_poly.pdbx_strand_id
1 'polypeptide(L)'
;LDSKFNHGNLHQSSDPQAASVVQLATAKFEARPFYVYLQVGGGRAEADVRDVLTELETIYSQHGKEGPYLLGGTLSSAEINLVPFFFRFNVLLKHYRKVDLFADYPRLKAALDAAVVRPAFQQTAREPQYYIDAYAGLVSRAATR
;
A
#
# COMPACT_ATOMS: atom_id res chain seq x y z
N LEU A 1 -18.92 -3.93 8.16
CA LEU A 1 -18.01 -4.50 9.17
C LEU A 1 -17.62 -3.44 10.19
N ASP A 2 -16.97 -2.34 9.77
CA ASP A 2 -16.55 -1.27 10.67
C ASP A 2 -17.71 -0.58 11.43
N SER A 3 -18.79 -0.20 10.73
CA SER A 3 -19.97 0.42 11.38
C SER A 3 -20.64 -0.48 12.42
N LYS A 4 -20.77 -1.78 12.12
CA LYS A 4 -21.51 -2.75 12.94
C LYS A 4 -20.69 -3.25 14.14
N PHE A 5 -19.38 -3.46 13.97
CA PHE A 5 -18.56 -4.16 14.96
C PHE A 5 -17.44 -3.31 15.56
N ASN A 6 -17.12 -2.17 14.96
CA ASN A 6 -16.04 -1.28 15.40
C ASN A 6 -16.50 0.19 15.48
N HIS A 7 -17.82 0.40 15.52
CA HIS A 7 -18.48 1.70 15.70
C HIS A 7 -18.02 2.79 14.71
N GLY A 8 -17.55 2.41 13.52
CA GLY A 8 -17.08 3.37 12.51
C GLY A 8 -15.69 3.95 12.78
N ASN A 9 -14.91 3.38 13.70
CA ASN A 9 -13.61 3.93 14.09
C ASN A 9 -12.56 3.83 12.96
N LEU A 10 -12.61 2.83 12.07
CA LEU A 10 -11.66 2.79 10.94
C LEU A 10 -11.94 3.91 9.94
N HIS A 11 -13.22 4.21 9.68
CA HIS A 11 -13.63 5.30 8.80
C HIS A 11 -13.76 6.65 9.51
N GLN A 12 -13.44 6.72 10.81
CA GLN A 12 -13.55 7.92 11.64
C GLN A 12 -14.94 8.58 11.58
N SER A 13 -16.01 7.80 11.65
CA SER A 13 -17.38 8.29 11.42
C SER A 13 -17.84 9.42 12.38
N SER A 14 -17.17 9.60 13.51
CA SER A 14 -17.41 10.68 14.48
C SER A 14 -16.55 11.93 14.29
N ASP A 15 -15.52 11.89 13.44
CA ASP A 15 -14.62 13.02 13.14
C ASP A 15 -14.62 13.26 11.61
N PRO A 16 -15.43 14.21 11.12
CA PRO A 16 -15.56 14.48 9.69
C PRO A 16 -14.24 14.89 9.02
N GLN A 17 -13.33 15.54 9.75
CA GLN A 17 -12.04 15.96 9.20
C GLN A 17 -11.10 14.76 9.05
N ALA A 18 -11.01 13.90 10.07
CA ALA A 18 -10.22 12.68 9.94
C ALA A 18 -10.82 11.73 8.89
N ALA A 19 -12.15 11.63 8.82
CA ALA A 19 -12.85 10.82 7.83
C ALA A 19 -12.56 11.28 6.39
N SER A 20 -12.53 12.59 6.13
CA SER A 20 -12.28 13.11 4.78
C SER A 20 -10.85 12.81 4.31
N VAL A 21 -9.86 12.90 5.20
CA VAL A 21 -8.46 12.58 4.90
C VAL A 21 -8.30 11.08 4.61
N VAL A 22 -8.93 10.21 5.41
CA VAL A 22 -8.94 8.75 5.19
C VAL A 22 -9.60 8.39 3.85
N GLN A 23 -10.73 9.02 3.53
CA GLN A 23 -11.44 8.82 2.26
C GLN A 23 -10.61 9.30 1.07
N LEU A 24 -9.94 10.45 1.19
CA LEU A 24 -9.05 10.98 0.17
C LEU A 24 -7.91 9.99 -0.14
N ALA A 25 -7.19 9.52 0.89
CA ALA A 25 -6.11 8.54 0.70
C ALA A 25 -6.62 7.25 0.04
N THR A 26 -7.79 6.76 0.48
CA THR A 26 -8.41 5.55 -0.09
C THR A 26 -8.80 5.76 -1.56
N ALA A 27 -9.38 6.91 -1.89
CA ALA A 27 -9.86 7.23 -3.23
C ALA A 27 -8.72 7.45 -4.24
N LYS A 28 -7.52 7.83 -3.78
CA LYS A 28 -6.34 8.03 -4.63
C LYS A 28 -5.54 6.76 -4.88
N PHE A 29 -5.86 5.66 -4.21
CA PHE A 29 -5.17 4.41 -4.45
C PHE A 29 -5.79 3.61 -5.58
N GLU A 30 -4.96 3.29 -6.57
CA GLU A 30 -5.28 2.40 -7.66
C GLU A 30 -4.29 1.23 -7.71
N ALA A 31 -4.78 0.01 -7.62
CA ALA A 31 -3.93 -1.18 -7.63
C ALA A 31 -3.48 -1.59 -9.05
N ARG A 32 -4.20 -1.17 -10.09
CA ARG A 32 -3.94 -1.59 -11.48
C ARG A 32 -2.53 -1.26 -11.97
N PRO A 33 -1.98 -0.05 -11.77
CA PRO A 33 -0.62 0.29 -12.20
C PRO A 33 0.44 -0.70 -11.68
N PHE A 34 0.31 -1.17 -10.44
CA PHE A 34 1.26 -2.10 -9.84
C PHE A 34 1.25 -3.47 -10.54
N TYR A 35 0.09 -3.99 -10.95
CA TYR A 35 0.01 -5.23 -11.73
C TYR A 35 0.62 -5.05 -13.12
N VAL A 36 0.36 -3.92 -13.78
CA VAL A 36 0.97 -3.62 -15.08
C VAL A 36 2.48 -3.55 -14.95
N TYR A 37 3.00 -2.85 -13.94
CA TYR A 37 4.44 -2.74 -13.68
C TYR A 37 5.06 -4.11 -13.38
N LEU A 38 4.40 -4.94 -12.57
CA LEU A 38 4.84 -6.32 -12.35
C LEU A 38 4.90 -7.10 -13.67
N GLN A 39 3.90 -6.97 -14.54
CA GLN A 39 3.80 -7.71 -15.79
C GLN A 39 4.86 -7.30 -16.81
N VAL A 40 4.99 -6.00 -17.10
CA VAL A 40 5.81 -5.50 -18.23
C VAL A 40 7.17 -4.95 -17.78
N GLY A 41 7.28 -4.48 -16.54
CA GLY A 41 8.48 -3.82 -16.02
C GLY A 41 8.77 -2.45 -16.64
N GLY A 42 9.62 -1.67 -15.96
CA GLY A 42 10.17 -0.37 -16.34
C GLY A 42 9.23 0.68 -16.96
N GLY A 43 9.86 1.72 -17.51
CA GLY A 43 9.24 2.70 -18.41
C GLY A 43 7.98 3.36 -17.85
N ARG A 44 6.93 3.45 -18.67
CA ARG A 44 5.67 4.11 -18.27
C ARG A 44 4.98 3.38 -17.11
N ALA A 45 5.05 2.05 -17.06
CA ALA A 45 4.41 1.29 -16.00
C ALA A 45 5.04 1.57 -14.64
N GLU A 46 6.36 1.76 -14.58
CA GLU A 46 7.04 2.24 -13.37
C GLU A 46 6.59 3.65 -13.01
N ALA A 47 6.57 4.57 -13.99
CA ALA A 47 6.15 5.94 -13.76
C ALA A 47 4.72 6.03 -13.20
N ASP A 48 3.78 5.25 -13.72
CA ASP A 48 2.39 5.21 -13.22
C ASP A 48 2.32 4.76 -11.74
N VAL A 49 3.17 3.80 -11.33
CA VAL A 49 3.27 3.40 -9.92
C VAL A 49 3.88 4.50 -9.06
N ARG A 50 4.93 5.17 -9.56
CA ARG A 50 5.57 6.31 -8.87
C ARG A 50 4.60 7.47 -8.71
N ASP A 51 3.75 7.75 -9.70
CA ASP A 51 2.72 8.80 -9.63
C ASP A 51 1.74 8.51 -8.49
N VAL A 52 1.22 7.27 -8.39
CA VAL A 52 0.33 6.84 -7.30
C VAL A 52 1.01 6.98 -5.92
N LEU A 53 2.24 6.48 -5.79
CA LEU A 53 2.97 6.56 -4.52
C LEU A 53 3.30 8.00 -4.13
N THR A 54 3.62 8.85 -5.09
CA THR A 54 3.91 10.27 -4.86
C THR A 54 2.66 11.02 -4.39
N GLU A 55 1.50 10.74 -4.99
CA GLU A 55 0.23 11.35 -4.55
C GLU A 55 -0.13 10.90 -3.12
N LEU A 56 0.03 9.61 -2.81
CA LEU A 56 -0.23 9.08 -1.47
C LEU A 56 0.77 9.61 -0.42
N GLU A 57 2.07 9.64 -0.73
CA GLU A 57 3.10 10.21 0.15
C GLU A 57 2.83 11.70 0.42
N THR A 58 2.34 12.44 -0.59
CA THR A 58 1.92 13.84 -0.44
C THR A 58 0.74 13.97 0.52
N ILE A 59 -0.27 13.11 0.42
CA ILE A 59 -1.41 13.10 1.35
C ILE A 59 -0.95 12.83 2.78
N TYR A 60 -0.09 11.83 2.98
CA TYR A 60 0.48 11.51 4.29
C TYR A 60 1.31 12.66 4.85
N SER A 61 2.05 13.36 4.00
CA SER A 61 2.92 14.48 4.41
C SER A 61 2.14 15.75 4.74
N GLN A 62 1.10 16.08 3.97
CA GLN A 62 0.34 17.33 4.11
C GLN A 62 -0.82 17.23 5.11
N HIS A 63 -1.42 16.04 5.23
CA HIS A 63 -2.62 15.84 6.06
C HIS A 63 -2.41 14.84 7.18
N GLY A 64 -1.27 14.13 7.20
CA GLY A 64 -0.99 13.14 8.21
C GLY A 64 -0.65 13.75 9.57
N LYS A 65 -0.94 13.01 10.63
CA LYS A 65 -0.56 13.36 12.01
C LYS A 65 0.78 12.72 12.38
N GLU A 66 1.39 13.15 13.46
CA GLU A 66 2.61 12.51 13.98
C GLU A 66 2.36 11.05 14.37
N GLY A 67 3.20 10.15 13.84
CA GLY A 67 3.09 8.71 13.99
C GLY A 67 3.25 7.98 12.66
N PRO A 68 3.17 6.63 12.67
CA PRO A 68 3.45 5.81 11.49
C PRO A 68 2.28 5.74 10.49
N TYR A 69 1.05 5.98 10.93
CA TYR A 69 -0.15 5.89 10.08
C TYR A 69 -0.61 7.29 9.65
N LEU A 70 -1.54 7.35 8.70
CA LEU A 70 -2.12 8.60 8.21
C LEU A 70 -2.69 9.45 9.36
N LEU A 71 -3.37 8.81 10.31
CA LEU A 71 -3.92 9.49 11.49
C LEU A 71 -2.97 9.44 12.70
N GLY A 72 -1.66 9.34 12.44
CA GLY A 72 -0.61 9.30 13.45
C GLY A 72 -0.47 7.92 14.08
N GLY A 73 -0.75 7.80 15.38
CA GLY A 73 -0.70 6.52 16.09
C GLY A 73 -1.86 5.58 15.81
N THR A 74 -2.92 6.06 15.14
CA THR A 74 -4.17 5.31 14.93
C THR A 74 -4.26 4.76 13.52
N LEU A 75 -4.37 3.44 13.41
CA LEU A 75 -4.63 2.76 12.14
C LEU A 75 -6.09 3.02 11.69
N SER A 76 -6.26 3.33 10.41
CA SER A 76 -7.55 3.69 9.81
C SER A 76 -7.89 2.79 8.62
N SER A 77 -9.04 3.02 7.98
CA SER A 77 -9.37 2.32 6.74
C SER A 77 -8.41 2.64 5.59
N ALA A 78 -7.64 3.74 5.66
CA ALA A 78 -6.59 4.01 4.67
C ALA A 78 -5.56 2.88 4.67
N GLU A 79 -4.95 2.56 5.82
CA GLU A 79 -3.96 1.48 5.90
C GLU A 79 -4.57 0.11 5.60
N ILE A 80 -5.81 -0.15 6.01
CA ILE A 80 -6.51 -1.41 5.69
C ILE A 80 -6.62 -1.61 4.17
N ASN A 81 -6.87 -0.54 3.40
CA ASN A 81 -6.97 -0.60 1.94
C ASN A 81 -5.60 -0.63 1.26
N LEU A 82 -4.60 0.07 1.78
CA LEU A 82 -3.30 0.26 1.14
C LEU A 82 -2.30 -0.88 1.43
N VAL A 83 -2.13 -1.21 2.72
CA VAL A 83 -1.02 -2.04 3.21
C VAL A 83 -1.00 -3.44 2.59
N PRO A 84 -2.12 -4.16 2.39
CA PRO A 84 -2.09 -5.48 1.75
C PRO A 84 -1.45 -5.45 0.36
N PHE A 85 -1.68 -4.38 -0.41
CA PHE A 85 -1.06 -4.21 -1.73
C PHE A 85 0.39 -3.75 -1.61
N PHE A 86 0.69 -2.81 -0.71
CA PHE A 86 2.06 -2.35 -0.47
C PHE A 86 2.98 -3.50 -0.09
N PHE A 87 2.57 -4.34 0.87
CA PHE A 87 3.31 -5.52 1.27
C PHE A 87 3.52 -6.47 0.09
N ARG A 88 2.43 -6.83 -0.61
CA ARG A 88 2.48 -7.78 -1.74
C ARG A 88 3.40 -7.28 -2.84
N PHE A 89 3.24 -6.04 -3.30
CA PHE A 89 4.03 -5.51 -4.40
C PHE A 89 5.47 -5.20 -4.01
N ASN A 90 5.75 -4.85 -2.76
CA ASN A 90 7.12 -4.74 -2.29
C ASN A 90 7.85 -6.09 -2.40
N VAL A 91 7.20 -7.19 -1.98
CA VAL A 91 7.74 -8.55 -2.14
C VAL A 91 7.96 -8.88 -3.62
N LEU A 92 6.92 -8.70 -4.44
CA LEU A 92 6.95 -9.10 -5.85
C LEU A 92 7.94 -8.30 -6.69
N LEU A 93 7.96 -6.97 -6.56
CA LEU A 93 8.84 -6.11 -7.35
C LEU A 93 10.30 -6.25 -6.90
N LYS A 94 10.56 -6.45 -5.60
CA LYS A 94 11.91 -6.78 -5.12
C LYS A 94 12.40 -8.10 -5.68
N HIS A 95 11.54 -9.12 -5.77
CA HIS A 95 11.91 -10.42 -6.32
C HIS A 95 12.12 -10.36 -7.85
N TYR A 96 11.11 -9.91 -8.60
CA TYR A 96 11.05 -10.01 -10.06
C TYR A 96 11.70 -8.85 -10.81
N ARG A 97 11.75 -7.65 -10.22
CA ARG A 97 12.24 -6.42 -10.85
C ARG A 97 13.45 -5.80 -10.16
N LYS A 98 13.86 -6.34 -9.00
CA LYS A 98 14.98 -5.84 -8.17
C LYS A 98 14.80 -4.38 -7.72
N VAL A 99 13.55 -3.98 -7.51
CA VAL A 99 13.19 -2.61 -7.10
C VAL A 99 12.75 -2.60 -5.65
N ASP A 100 13.27 -1.63 -4.89
CA ASP A 100 12.68 -1.23 -3.61
C ASP A 100 11.61 -0.18 -3.90
N LEU A 101 10.36 -0.57 -3.67
CA LEU A 101 9.20 0.24 -4.04
C LEU A 101 9.10 1.53 -3.22
N PHE A 102 9.60 1.51 -1.97
CA PHE A 102 9.36 2.57 -0.98
C PHE A 102 10.62 3.36 -0.61
N ALA A 103 11.72 3.21 -1.36
CA ALA A 103 12.98 3.91 -1.08
C ALA A 103 12.81 5.44 -0.95
N ASP A 104 11.93 6.03 -1.77
CA ASP A 104 11.68 7.47 -1.81
C ASP A 104 10.38 7.90 -1.09
N TYR A 105 9.69 6.98 -0.41
CA TYR A 105 8.38 7.20 0.18
C TYR A 105 8.37 6.83 1.69
N PRO A 106 9.07 7.61 2.53
CA PRO A 106 9.31 7.27 3.93
C PRO A 106 8.05 7.17 4.78
N ARG A 107 7.00 7.99 4.54
CA ARG A 107 5.75 7.90 5.30
C ARG A 107 4.99 6.63 4.95
N LEU A 108 4.87 6.30 3.67
CA LEU A 108 4.24 5.05 3.24
C LEU A 108 5.05 3.82 3.73
N LYS A 109 6.38 3.92 3.73
CA LYS A 109 7.25 2.88 4.31
C LYS A 109 7.01 2.68 5.81
N ALA A 110 6.91 3.77 6.57
CA ALA A 110 6.63 3.71 8.00
C ALA A 110 5.26 3.08 8.29
N ALA A 111 4.23 3.43 7.51
CA ALA A 111 2.90 2.84 7.62
C ALA A 111 2.93 1.33 7.34
N LEU A 112 3.63 0.91 6.27
CA LEU A 112 3.83 -0.50 5.95
C LEU A 112 4.52 -1.23 7.10
N ASP A 113 5.67 -0.73 7.56
CA ASP A 113 6.47 -1.38 8.60
C ASP A 113 5.69 -1.52 9.92
N ALA A 114 4.97 -0.48 10.32
CA ALA A 114 4.14 -0.51 11.52
C ALA A 114 2.92 -1.43 11.38
N ALA A 115 2.40 -1.62 10.16
CA ALA A 115 1.24 -2.47 9.94
C ALA A 115 1.60 -3.96 9.85
N VAL A 116 2.72 -4.33 9.21
CA VAL A 116 3.11 -5.74 8.99
C VAL A 116 3.47 -6.47 10.28
N VAL A 117 3.86 -5.76 11.33
CA VAL A 117 4.14 -6.34 12.65
C VAL A 117 2.90 -6.56 13.51
N ARG A 118 1.72 -6.08 13.08
CA ARG A 118 0.48 -6.26 13.85
C ARG A 118 0.05 -7.73 13.80
N PRO A 119 -0.44 -8.31 14.92
CA PRO A 119 -0.93 -9.68 14.94
C PRO A 119 -2.00 -9.96 13.89
N ALA A 120 -2.94 -9.03 13.69
CA ALA A 120 -4.00 -9.18 12.68
C ALA A 120 -3.46 -9.27 11.24
N PHE A 121 -2.38 -8.53 10.93
CA PHE A 121 -1.73 -8.63 9.62
C PHE A 121 -1.03 -9.99 9.48
N GLN A 122 -0.25 -10.39 10.48
CA GLN A 122 0.48 -11.67 10.46
C GLN A 122 -0.45 -12.89 10.38
N GLN A 123 -1.63 -12.82 11.00
CA GLN A 123 -2.64 -13.88 10.93
C GLN A 123 -3.28 -14.03 9.54
N THR A 124 -3.23 -12.99 8.70
CA THR A 124 -3.92 -12.94 7.40
C THR A 124 -2.97 -12.95 6.21
N ALA A 125 -1.73 -12.49 6.40
CA ALA A 125 -0.68 -12.53 5.40
C ALA A 125 -0.18 -13.98 5.18
N ARG A 126 0.28 -14.24 3.96
CA ARG A 126 1.04 -15.46 3.63
C ARG A 126 2.53 -15.15 3.66
N GLU A 127 3.34 -16.20 3.66
CA GLU A 127 4.78 -16.06 3.49
C GLU A 127 5.12 -15.46 2.11
N PRO A 128 6.22 -14.68 1.97
CA PRO A 128 6.60 -14.06 0.71
C PRO A 128 6.63 -15.01 -0.49
N GLN A 129 7.09 -16.25 -0.29
CA GLN A 129 7.18 -17.26 -1.36
C GLN A 129 5.82 -17.61 -1.96
N TYR A 130 4.75 -17.64 -1.15
CA TYR A 130 3.40 -17.89 -1.64
C TYR A 130 3.00 -16.87 -2.71
N TYR A 131 3.28 -15.58 -2.48
CA TYR A 131 2.95 -14.55 -3.46
C TYR A 131 3.85 -14.64 -4.69
N ILE A 132 5.15 -14.90 -4.51
CA ILE A 132 6.07 -15.08 -5.63
C ILE A 132 5.55 -16.18 -6.56
N ASP A 133 5.23 -17.35 -6.02
CA ASP A 133 4.74 -18.49 -6.80
C ASP A 133 3.39 -18.19 -7.47
N ALA A 134 2.44 -17.62 -6.72
CA ALA A 134 1.10 -17.31 -7.23
C ALA A 134 1.11 -16.31 -8.40
N TYR A 135 2.11 -15.43 -8.46
CA TYR A 135 2.22 -14.38 -9.47
C TYR A 135 3.26 -14.66 -10.56
N ALA A 136 3.92 -15.82 -10.54
CA ALA A 136 4.97 -16.18 -11.51
C ALA A 136 4.47 -16.13 -12.96
N GLY A 137 3.22 -16.52 -13.21
CA GLY A 137 2.61 -16.51 -14.55
C GLY A 137 2.25 -15.11 -15.09
N LEU A 138 2.21 -14.09 -14.22
CA LEU A 138 1.89 -12.71 -14.63
C LEU A 138 3.12 -11.94 -15.09
N VAL A 139 4.32 -12.42 -14.75
CA VAL A 139 5.56 -11.76 -15.14
C VAL A 139 5.87 -12.15 -16.57
N SER A 140 5.77 -11.22 -17.51
CA SER A 140 6.33 -11.47 -18.84
C SER A 140 7.82 -11.76 -18.67
N ARG A 141 8.27 -12.90 -19.22
CA ARG A 141 9.70 -13.14 -19.35
C ARG A 141 10.19 -11.98 -20.20
N ALA A 142 10.96 -11.07 -19.59
CA ALA A 142 11.61 -10.01 -20.33
C ALA A 142 12.30 -10.69 -21.51
N ALA A 143 11.96 -10.27 -22.73
CA ALA A 143 12.60 -10.78 -23.93
C ALA A 143 14.10 -10.60 -23.72
N THR A 144 14.82 -11.72 -23.57
CA THR A 144 16.26 -11.74 -23.64
C THR A 144 16.61 -11.15 -25.00
N ARG A 145 17.02 -9.88 -25.02
CA ARG A 145 17.70 -9.28 -26.16
C ARG A 145 19.19 -9.36 -25.89
#